data_AF-A0A0G2BJ30-F1
#
_entry.id   AF-A0A0G2BJ30-F1
#
_cell.length_a   1.000
_cell.length_b   1.000
_cell.length_c   1.000
_cell.angle_alpha   90.00
_cell.angle_beta   90.00
_cell.angle_gamma   90.00
#
_symmetry.space_group_name_H-M   'P 1'
#
loop_
_entity.id
_entity.type
_entity.pdbx_description
1 polymer ?
#
loop_
_entity_poly.entity_id
_entity_poly.type
_entity_poly.pdbx_seq_one_letter_code
_entity_poly.pdbx_strand_id
1 'polypeptide(L)'
;MAQTTGTHSSYDATGNYDDLADVVYKVWADETPGLSRIKRNKATATYHEWVRSALASSGTNYVIEGDEATADTLVSRTRAGNYTCISDKVPIVTGTQEAVSKAGVDSEMAYQLEKLMKELKTDVEKMIWDNNARVAGNDTTAREAAGMPSWLISNVDKASDATLATGDGTDAFTTGTARALTENLVESCLASVYASGGNPTWGTLGTWQKRKFAAFTANTTRTQEQNKSGKLVNTVDVYTDPLGFTVQLVPNRHSVTSMIFFVDPDYTRISILRDFRSWDLAKLGDHFRKQLLAEWTLEVSSEKAHGMITDLSTS
;
A
#
# COMPACT_ATOMS: atom_id res chain seq x y z
N MET A 1 -10.95 -38.79 -46.36
CA MET A 1 -11.65 -38.08 -47.46
C MET A 1 -10.61 -37.21 -48.14
N ALA A 2 -10.48 -37.31 -49.47
CA ALA A 2 -9.56 -36.49 -50.26
C ALA A 2 -10.29 -35.25 -50.79
N GLN A 3 -9.60 -34.11 -50.81
CA GLN A 3 -10.10 -32.87 -51.41
C GLN A 3 -10.33 -33.07 -52.91
N THR A 4 -11.46 -32.59 -53.43
CA THR A 4 -11.85 -32.72 -54.85
C THR A 4 -10.78 -32.14 -55.77
N THR A 5 -10.35 -32.90 -56.78
CA THR A 5 -9.30 -32.51 -57.72
C THR A 5 -9.61 -31.17 -58.39
N GLY A 6 -8.69 -30.21 -58.31
CA GLY A 6 -8.84 -28.85 -58.85
C GLY A 6 -9.40 -27.79 -57.89
N THR A 7 -9.63 -28.14 -56.62
CA THR A 7 -10.13 -27.18 -55.61
C THR A 7 -9.01 -26.23 -55.17
N HIS A 8 -9.08 -24.95 -55.56
CA HIS A 8 -8.21 -23.89 -55.04
C HIS A 8 -8.65 -23.51 -53.62
N SER A 9 -7.86 -23.91 -52.63
CA SER A 9 -8.21 -23.75 -51.22
C SER A 9 -7.62 -22.49 -50.60
N SER A 10 -8.04 -22.15 -49.39
CA SER A 10 -7.37 -21.10 -48.59
C SER A 10 -5.90 -21.41 -48.29
N TYR A 11 -5.46 -22.66 -48.48
CA TYR A 11 -4.05 -23.07 -48.39
C TYR A 11 -3.25 -22.77 -49.67
N ASP A 12 -3.92 -22.58 -50.81
CA ASP A 12 -3.29 -22.27 -52.10
C ASP A 12 -3.37 -20.77 -52.44
N ALA A 13 -4.21 -20.01 -51.70
CA ALA A 13 -4.46 -18.59 -51.91
C ALA A 13 -3.37 -17.70 -51.27
N THR A 14 -2.50 -17.12 -52.11
CA THR A 14 -1.54 -16.10 -51.68
C THR A 14 -2.24 -14.74 -51.62
N GLY A 15 -2.72 -14.34 -50.44
CA GLY A 15 -3.44 -13.07 -50.25
C GLY A 15 -4.50 -13.05 -49.13
N ASN A 16 -4.70 -14.17 -48.43
CA ASN A 16 -5.60 -14.21 -47.27
C ASN A 16 -4.98 -13.42 -46.11
N TYR A 17 -5.76 -12.52 -45.51
CA TYR A 17 -5.39 -11.87 -44.25
C TYR A 17 -5.62 -12.83 -43.09
N ASP A 18 -4.71 -12.83 -42.13
CA ASP A 18 -4.91 -13.53 -40.87
C ASP A 18 -5.98 -12.79 -40.03
N ASP A 19 -6.90 -13.56 -39.43
CA ASP A 19 -7.91 -13.03 -38.52
C ASP A 19 -7.25 -12.64 -37.19
N LEU A 20 -7.49 -11.41 -36.75
CA LEU A 20 -6.99 -10.88 -35.50
C LEU A 20 -8.18 -10.49 -34.64
N ALA A 21 -8.30 -11.13 -33.48
CA ALA A 21 -9.32 -10.78 -32.51
C ALA A 21 -9.14 -9.32 -32.05
N ASP A 22 -10.18 -8.52 -32.27
CA ASP A 22 -10.22 -7.07 -31.98
C ASP A 22 -10.29 -6.72 -30.48
N VAL A 23 -10.15 -7.72 -29.60
CA VAL A 23 -10.26 -7.56 -28.14
C VAL A 23 -8.92 -7.85 -27.48
N VAL A 24 -8.36 -6.85 -26.81
CA VAL A 24 -7.16 -7.01 -25.99
C VAL A 24 -7.54 -7.47 -24.58
N TYR A 25 -7.41 -8.77 -24.31
CA TYR A 25 -7.58 -9.33 -22.96
C TYR A 25 -6.37 -9.00 -22.09
N LYS A 26 -6.62 -8.43 -20.91
CA LYS A 26 -5.59 -7.98 -19.97
C LYS A 26 -5.82 -8.54 -18.58
N VAL A 27 -4.74 -9.00 -17.96
CA VAL A 27 -4.68 -9.30 -16.54
C VAL A 27 -3.62 -8.39 -15.94
N TRP A 28 -4.03 -7.47 -15.07
CA TRP A 28 -3.13 -6.55 -14.37
C TRP A 28 -3.25 -6.76 -12.87
N ALA A 29 -2.14 -6.50 -12.17
CA ALA A 29 -2.10 -6.43 -10.72
C ALA A 29 -2.14 -4.96 -10.30
N ASP A 30 -3.22 -4.25 -10.63
CA ASP A 30 -3.38 -2.80 -10.43
C ASP A 30 -4.14 -2.40 -9.15
N GLU A 31 -4.39 -3.37 -8.28
CA GLU A 31 -5.05 -3.14 -6.99
C GLU A 31 -4.15 -2.33 -6.04
N THR A 32 -4.65 -1.17 -5.60
CA THR A 32 -3.93 -0.22 -4.72
C THR A 32 -4.75 0.06 -3.45
N PRO A 33 -4.83 -0.91 -2.51
CA PRO A 33 -5.70 -0.80 -1.35
C PRO A 33 -5.28 0.33 -0.38
N GLY A 34 -4.00 0.65 -0.25
CA GLY A 34 -3.51 1.75 0.59
C GLY A 34 -3.83 3.12 0.01
N LEU A 35 -3.45 3.39 -1.23
CA LEU A 35 -3.67 4.66 -1.92
C LEU A 35 -5.16 5.02 -2.03
N SER A 36 -6.04 4.03 -2.08
CA SER A 36 -7.50 4.22 -2.15
C SER A 36 -8.17 4.41 -0.78
N ARG A 37 -7.64 3.80 0.29
CA ARG A 37 -8.22 3.87 1.65
C ARG A 37 -7.67 5.02 2.50
N ILE A 38 -6.40 5.38 2.31
CA ILE A 38 -5.73 6.42 3.09
C ILE A 38 -6.29 7.79 2.69
N LYS A 39 -6.59 8.63 3.68
CA LYS A 39 -7.11 9.98 3.45
C LYS A 39 -6.08 10.85 2.74
N ARG A 40 -6.53 11.83 1.97
CA ARG A 40 -5.65 12.78 1.27
C ARG A 40 -5.54 14.10 2.02
N ASN A 41 -4.37 14.72 1.94
CA ASN A 41 -4.11 16.06 2.43
C ASN A 41 -3.29 16.85 1.38
N LYS A 42 -3.17 18.17 1.54
CA LYS A 42 -2.40 19.03 0.65
C LYS A 42 -1.09 19.44 1.34
N ALA A 43 0.03 19.19 0.68
CA ALA A 43 1.33 19.74 1.08
C ALA A 43 1.54 21.12 0.44
N THR A 44 2.24 22.03 1.12
CA THR A 44 2.57 23.37 0.63
C THR A 44 4.06 23.58 0.38
N ALA A 45 4.92 22.67 0.87
CA ALA A 45 6.36 22.70 0.72
C ALA A 45 6.91 21.30 0.42
N THR A 46 8.18 21.23 -0.01
CA THR A 46 8.89 19.98 -0.30
C THR A 46 9.20 19.17 0.96
N TYR A 47 9.31 19.84 2.11
CA TYR A 47 9.31 19.23 3.43
C TYR A 47 7.96 19.50 4.08
N HIS A 48 7.19 18.43 4.30
CA HIS A 48 5.86 18.51 4.91
C HIS A 48 5.99 18.13 6.38
N GLU A 49 5.64 19.07 7.26
CA GLU A 49 5.69 18.87 8.71
C GLU A 49 4.28 18.89 9.30
N TRP A 50 4.10 18.08 10.33
CA TRP A 50 2.89 18.05 11.14
C TRP A 50 3.26 17.93 12.61
N VAL A 51 2.30 18.26 13.47
CA VAL A 51 2.48 18.30 14.91
C VAL A 51 1.69 17.15 15.54
N ARG A 52 2.35 16.36 16.38
CA ARG A 52 1.74 15.30 17.17
C ARG A 52 1.57 15.79 18.62
N SER A 53 0.48 15.41 19.24
CA SER A 53 0.23 15.64 20.66
C SER A 53 -0.29 14.35 21.28
N ALA A 54 0.17 14.03 22.48
CA ALA A 54 -0.31 12.89 23.25
C ALA A 54 -1.02 13.39 24.51
N LEU A 55 -1.95 12.57 25.01
CA LEU A 55 -2.53 12.75 26.33
C LEU A 55 -1.64 12.04 27.37
N ALA A 56 -1.68 12.50 28.61
CA ALA A 56 -1.11 11.76 29.73
C ALA A 56 -1.83 10.42 29.90
N SER A 57 -1.13 9.41 30.41
CA SER A 57 -1.73 8.12 30.77
C SER A 57 -2.79 8.31 31.86
N SER A 58 -3.83 7.47 31.86
CA SER A 58 -4.80 7.47 32.95
C SER A 58 -4.12 7.11 34.28
N GLY A 59 -4.49 7.83 35.34
CA GLY A 59 -3.97 7.62 36.69
C GLY A 59 -5.05 7.88 37.73
N THR A 60 -4.78 7.47 38.96
CA THR A 60 -5.65 7.78 40.11
C THR A 60 -5.52 9.26 40.46
N ASN A 61 -6.59 10.04 40.28
CA ASN A 61 -6.63 11.46 40.61
C ASN A 61 -7.57 11.71 41.81
N TYR A 62 -7.19 11.18 42.98
CA TYR A 62 -7.89 11.43 44.23
C TYR A 62 -7.29 12.65 44.92
N VAL A 63 -8.10 13.67 45.16
CA VAL A 63 -7.70 14.91 45.84
C VAL A 63 -8.48 15.02 47.15
N ILE A 64 -7.82 15.53 48.19
CA ILE A 64 -8.40 15.71 49.52
C ILE A 64 -9.29 16.96 49.53
N GLU A 65 -10.40 16.94 50.25
CA GLU A 65 -11.28 18.11 50.39
C GLU A 65 -10.54 19.27 51.08
N GLY A 66 -10.55 20.45 50.44
CA GLY A 66 -9.89 21.66 50.93
C GLY A 66 -8.44 21.86 50.46
N ASP A 67 -7.91 20.98 49.60
CA ASP A 67 -6.55 21.10 49.07
C ASP A 67 -6.44 22.18 47.98
N GLU A 68 -5.27 22.83 47.88
CA GLU A 68 -4.99 23.85 46.87
C GLU A 68 -4.59 23.17 45.54
N ALA A 69 -5.18 23.61 44.43
CA ALA A 69 -4.95 22.98 43.14
C ALA A 69 -3.50 23.20 42.65
N THR A 70 -2.72 22.13 42.55
CA THR A 70 -1.42 22.12 41.87
C THR A 70 -1.57 22.12 40.35
N ALA A 71 -0.69 22.84 39.66
CA ALA A 71 -0.67 22.90 38.21
C ALA A 71 -0.21 21.56 37.60
N ASP A 72 -1.03 21.00 36.72
CA ASP A 72 -0.70 19.79 35.98
C ASP A 72 0.39 20.05 34.94
N THR A 73 1.33 19.10 34.81
CA THR A 73 2.34 19.16 33.75
C THR A 73 1.72 18.70 32.43
N LEU A 74 1.61 19.61 31.47
CA LEU A 74 1.10 19.32 30.13
C LEU A 74 2.20 18.68 29.26
N VAL A 75 1.84 17.64 28.51
CA VAL A 75 2.74 17.01 27.53
C VAL A 75 2.96 17.96 26.36
N SER A 76 4.22 18.25 26.06
CA SER A 76 4.59 19.10 24.91
C SER A 76 4.34 18.41 23.58
N ARG A 77 3.99 19.20 22.57
CA ARG A 77 3.77 18.71 21.20
C ARG A 77 5.11 18.42 20.52
N THR A 78 5.17 17.37 19.71
CA THR A 78 6.36 17.01 18.92
C THR A 78 6.12 17.27 17.44
N ARG A 79 7.18 17.62 16.71
CA ARG A 79 7.12 17.78 15.25
C ARG A 79 7.58 16.49 14.58
N ALA A 80 6.87 16.09 13.54
CA ALA A 80 7.27 15.05 12.61
C ALA A 80 7.22 15.62 11.19
N GLY A 81 8.08 15.14 10.29
CA GLY A 81 8.10 15.65 8.93
C GLY A 81 8.66 14.68 7.91
N ASN A 82 8.23 14.80 6.68
CA ASN A 82 8.65 13.92 5.58
C ASN A 82 8.92 14.75 4.33
N TYR A 83 9.80 14.25 3.46
CA TYR A 83 10.04 14.89 2.17
C TYR A 83 9.02 14.39 1.14
N THR A 84 8.63 15.28 0.23
CA THR A 84 7.86 14.89 -0.94
C THR A 84 8.76 14.24 -1.98
N CYS A 85 8.34 13.10 -2.50
CA CYS A 85 9.00 12.39 -3.60
C CYS A 85 8.23 12.62 -4.90
N ILE A 86 8.96 12.57 -6.02
CA ILE A 86 8.38 12.74 -7.36
C ILE A 86 8.31 11.35 -8.00
N SER A 87 7.14 11.00 -8.51
CA SER A 87 6.91 9.77 -9.25
C SER A 87 6.46 10.14 -10.65
N ASP A 88 7.17 9.70 -11.68
CA ASP A 88 6.84 9.99 -13.07
C ASP A 88 6.96 8.77 -13.99
N LYS A 89 6.22 8.84 -15.11
CA LYS A 89 6.30 7.88 -16.22
C LYS A 89 6.08 8.64 -17.53
N VAL A 90 6.76 8.21 -18.59
CA VAL A 90 6.75 8.89 -19.89
C VAL A 90 6.48 7.89 -21.01
N PRO A 91 5.26 7.81 -21.57
CA PRO A 91 5.02 7.07 -22.81
C PRO A 91 5.65 7.78 -24.01
N ILE A 92 6.08 6.98 -25.00
CA ILE A 92 6.60 7.45 -26.28
C ILE A 92 6.05 6.58 -27.41
N VAL A 93 5.45 7.21 -28.42
CA VAL A 93 4.87 6.52 -29.58
C VAL A 93 5.32 7.23 -30.85
N THR A 94 5.72 6.49 -31.88
CA THR A 94 6.15 7.07 -33.16
C THR A 94 4.97 7.59 -33.97
N GLY A 95 5.20 8.58 -34.85
CA GLY A 95 4.15 9.14 -35.71
C GLY A 95 3.48 8.09 -36.59
N THR A 96 4.28 7.20 -37.20
CA THR A 96 3.78 6.08 -38.00
C THR A 96 2.91 5.12 -37.19
N GLN A 97 3.33 4.75 -35.97
CA GLN A 97 2.54 3.85 -35.14
C GLN A 97 1.20 4.49 -34.75
N GLU A 98 1.15 5.80 -34.54
CA GLU A 98 -0.11 6.50 -34.28
C GLU A 98 -1.00 6.60 -35.54
N ALA A 99 -0.43 6.60 -36.75
CA ALA A 99 -1.19 6.69 -38.01
C ALA A 99 -1.73 5.34 -38.52
N VAL A 100 -1.06 4.22 -38.22
CA VAL A 100 -1.47 2.87 -38.66
C VAL A 100 -2.71 2.40 -37.87
N SER A 101 -3.62 1.68 -38.53
CA SER A 101 -4.76 1.03 -37.87
C SER A 101 -4.28 -0.07 -36.92
N LYS A 102 -4.68 -0.01 -35.65
CA LYS A 102 -4.36 -1.04 -34.64
C LYS A 102 -5.62 -1.84 -34.32
N ALA A 103 -5.44 -3.11 -33.98
CA ALA A 103 -6.53 -3.92 -33.49
C ALA A 103 -6.85 -3.56 -32.02
N GLY A 104 -8.12 -3.37 -31.71
CA GLY A 104 -8.65 -3.16 -30.37
C GLY A 104 -8.25 -1.85 -29.68
N VAL A 105 -7.61 -0.91 -30.37
CA VAL A 105 -7.13 0.36 -29.81
C VAL A 105 -7.17 1.49 -30.86
N ASP A 106 -7.90 2.56 -30.58
CA ASP A 106 -7.98 3.74 -31.45
C ASP A 106 -6.68 4.57 -31.46
N SER A 107 -6.06 4.76 -30.29
CA SER A 107 -4.79 5.49 -30.10
C SER A 107 -3.84 4.70 -29.21
N GLU A 108 -2.67 4.36 -29.75
CA GLU A 108 -1.63 3.64 -29.02
C GLU A 108 -1.09 4.49 -27.87
N MET A 109 -0.99 5.82 -28.08
CA MET A 109 -0.61 6.75 -27.03
C MET A 109 -1.60 6.75 -25.86
N ALA A 110 -2.91 6.76 -26.12
CA ALA A 110 -3.92 6.72 -25.06
C ALA A 110 -3.86 5.41 -24.26
N TYR A 111 -3.67 4.29 -24.96
CA TYR A 111 -3.51 2.98 -24.33
C TYR A 111 -2.27 2.91 -23.42
N GLN A 112 -1.12 3.37 -23.91
CA GLN A 112 0.11 3.39 -23.11
C GLN A 112 -0.02 4.35 -21.92
N LEU A 113 -0.70 5.48 -22.10
CA LEU A 113 -0.96 6.42 -21.01
C LEU A 113 -1.79 5.78 -19.90
N GLU A 114 -2.90 5.08 -20.23
CA GLU A 114 -3.73 4.40 -19.24
C GLU A 114 -2.92 3.34 -18.47
N LYS A 115 -2.13 2.54 -19.20
CA LYS A 115 -1.26 1.52 -18.60
C LYS A 115 -0.27 2.14 -17.63
N LEU A 116 0.46 3.17 -18.05
CA LEU A 116 1.45 3.85 -17.21
C LEU A 116 0.81 4.59 -16.03
N MET A 117 -0.43 5.06 -16.15
CA MET A 117 -1.19 5.62 -15.03
C MET A 117 -1.47 4.58 -13.95
N LYS A 118 -1.81 3.34 -14.35
CA LYS A 118 -2.00 2.23 -13.41
C LYS A 118 -0.68 1.84 -12.76
N GLU A 119 0.39 1.71 -13.54
CA GLU A 119 1.73 1.42 -13.03
C GLU A 119 2.23 2.49 -12.06
N LEU A 120 1.98 3.78 -12.35
CA LEU A 120 2.37 4.86 -11.43
C LEU A 120 1.64 4.74 -10.09
N LYS A 121 0.35 4.39 -10.10
CA LYS A 121 -0.40 4.16 -8.85
C LYS A 121 0.14 2.96 -8.07
N THR A 122 0.52 1.88 -8.74
CA THR A 122 1.13 0.71 -8.08
C THR A 122 2.53 1.01 -7.52
N ASP A 123 3.30 1.87 -8.19
CA ASP A 123 4.60 2.33 -7.70
C ASP A 123 4.42 3.17 -6.43
N VAL A 124 3.43 4.05 -6.40
CA VAL A 124 3.05 4.82 -5.20
C VAL A 124 2.61 3.91 -4.05
N GLU A 125 1.76 2.92 -4.34
CA GLU A 125 1.36 1.92 -3.34
C GLU A 125 2.57 1.20 -2.74
N LYS A 126 3.51 0.75 -3.57
CA LYS A 126 4.74 0.10 -3.11
C LYS A 126 5.53 1.03 -2.18
N MET A 127 5.75 2.28 -2.59
CA MET A 127 6.52 3.26 -1.81
C MET A 127 5.89 3.58 -0.44
N ILE A 128 4.55 3.55 -0.30
CA ILE A 128 3.88 3.77 0.98
C ILE A 128 4.25 2.69 2.00
N TRP A 129 4.30 1.43 1.55
CA TRP A 129 4.52 0.27 2.42
C TRP A 129 5.98 -0.16 2.51
N ASP A 130 6.86 0.39 1.67
CA ASP A 130 8.25 0.00 1.62
C ASP A 130 9.00 0.39 2.89
N ASN A 131 10.02 -0.39 3.23
CA ASN A 131 10.88 -0.09 4.37
C ASN A 131 11.97 0.89 3.95
N ASN A 132 11.60 2.16 3.81
CA ASN A 132 12.50 3.22 3.35
C ASN A 132 12.58 4.38 4.34
N ALA A 133 13.77 4.98 4.46
CA ALA A 133 14.02 6.19 5.24
C ALA A 133 13.87 7.44 4.35
N ARG A 134 13.55 8.59 4.95
CA ARG A 134 13.43 9.85 4.20
C ARG A 134 14.80 10.34 3.74
N VAL A 135 14.88 10.85 2.51
CA VAL A 135 16.09 11.45 1.96
C VAL A 135 15.76 12.84 1.43
N ALA A 136 16.50 13.85 1.89
CA ALA A 136 16.31 15.26 1.49
C ALA A 136 16.62 15.51 0.00
N GLY A 137 17.36 14.61 -0.63
CA GLY A 137 17.85 14.72 -2.00
C GLY A 137 18.94 15.78 -2.16
N ASN A 138 19.59 15.75 -3.32
CA ASN A 138 20.53 16.76 -3.79
C ASN A 138 20.54 16.74 -5.33
N ASP A 139 21.44 17.48 -5.97
CA ASP A 139 21.50 17.57 -7.44
C ASP A 139 21.82 16.24 -8.14
N THR A 140 22.23 15.21 -7.39
CA THR A 140 22.55 13.85 -7.88
C THR A 140 21.71 12.75 -7.23
N THR A 141 20.94 13.06 -6.18
CA THR A 141 20.17 12.09 -5.40
C THR A 141 18.72 12.54 -5.31
N ALA A 142 17.78 11.68 -5.67
CA ALA A 142 16.36 11.99 -5.59
C ALA A 142 15.90 12.19 -4.14
N ARG A 143 14.80 12.93 -3.98
CA ARG A 143 14.07 12.99 -2.71
C ARG A 143 13.29 11.71 -2.51
N GLU A 144 13.37 11.17 -1.30
CA GLU A 144 12.66 9.95 -0.93
C GLU A 144 11.78 10.20 0.29
N ALA A 145 10.55 9.68 0.24
CA ALA A 145 9.63 9.71 1.35
C ALA A 145 9.85 8.48 2.23
N ALA A 146 9.80 8.69 3.55
CA ALA A 146 9.79 7.62 4.53
C ALA A 146 8.49 6.80 4.44
N GLY A 147 8.63 5.47 4.31
CA GLY A 147 7.51 4.52 4.24
C GLY A 147 7.01 4.09 5.61
N MET A 148 5.88 3.37 5.67
CA MET A 148 5.19 3.03 6.93
C MET A 148 6.08 2.38 8.02
N PRO A 149 6.98 1.41 7.70
CA PRO A 149 7.85 0.77 8.71
C PRO A 149 8.76 1.74 9.48
N SER A 150 9.20 2.83 8.85
CA SER A 150 10.10 3.81 9.47
C SER A 150 9.41 4.68 10.53
N TRP A 151 8.07 4.67 10.55
CA TRP A 151 7.27 5.47 11.46
C TRP A 151 6.81 4.71 12.70
N LEU A 152 6.65 3.39 12.63
CA LEU A 152 6.02 2.58 13.69
C LEU A 152 7.05 2.05 14.70
N ILE A 153 6.84 2.36 15.99
CA ILE A 153 7.75 2.03 17.08
C ILE A 153 7.07 1.47 18.33
N SER A 154 5.89 1.96 18.71
CA SER A 154 5.28 1.66 20.00
C SER A 154 4.53 0.33 19.99
N ASN A 155 3.89 0.02 18.87
CA ASN A 155 3.01 -1.14 18.73
C ASN A 155 3.59 -2.11 17.68
N VAL A 156 4.83 -2.54 17.91
CA VAL A 156 5.55 -3.40 16.97
C VAL A 156 5.89 -4.72 17.64
N ASP A 157 5.39 -5.80 17.07
CA ASP A 157 5.86 -7.14 17.39
C ASP A 157 6.97 -7.50 16.38
N LYS A 158 8.21 -7.65 16.87
CA LYS A 158 9.40 -7.91 16.05
C LYS A 158 10.22 -9.09 16.56
N ALA A 159 11.10 -9.64 15.72
CA ALA A 159 12.11 -10.58 16.20
C ALA A 159 13.03 -9.94 17.25
N SER A 160 13.59 -10.75 18.16
CA SER A 160 14.43 -10.24 19.26
C SER A 160 15.69 -9.52 18.77
N ASP A 161 16.25 -9.97 17.65
CA ASP A 161 17.44 -9.44 16.98
C ASP A 161 17.15 -8.32 15.96
N ALA A 162 15.88 -8.04 15.66
CA ALA A 162 15.50 -6.92 14.80
C ALA A 162 15.69 -5.57 15.51
N THR A 163 15.94 -4.50 14.75
CA THR A 163 16.09 -3.14 15.30
C THR A 163 14.99 -2.23 14.75
N LEU A 164 14.25 -1.58 15.65
CA LEU A 164 13.22 -0.60 15.28
C LEU A 164 13.87 0.65 14.66
N ALA A 165 13.14 1.31 13.78
CA ALA A 165 13.46 2.67 13.39
C ALA A 165 13.28 3.63 14.59
N THR A 166 13.81 4.83 14.46
CA THR A 166 13.69 5.91 15.44
C THR A 166 12.25 6.43 15.57
N GLY A 167 11.38 6.17 14.56
CA GLY A 167 9.97 6.58 14.55
C GLY A 167 9.74 8.02 14.10
N ASP A 168 10.78 8.65 13.56
CA ASP A 168 10.74 9.97 12.94
C ASP A 168 10.95 9.92 11.43
N GLY A 169 11.16 8.73 10.84
CA GLY A 169 11.40 8.54 9.42
C GLY A 169 12.85 8.77 8.96
N THR A 170 13.83 8.96 9.85
CA THR A 170 15.25 9.14 9.48
C THR A 170 15.99 7.86 9.15
N ASP A 171 15.51 6.73 9.64
CA ASP A 171 16.10 5.41 9.52
C ASP A 171 15.04 4.37 9.15
N ALA A 172 15.49 3.29 8.53
CA ALA A 172 14.65 2.17 8.14
C ALA A 172 14.71 1.08 9.22
N PHE A 173 13.66 0.27 9.32
CA PHE A 173 13.62 -0.90 10.18
C PHE A 173 14.70 -1.90 9.76
N THR A 174 15.44 -2.47 10.71
CA THR A 174 16.43 -3.52 10.41
C THR A 174 15.84 -4.89 10.73
N THR A 175 15.67 -5.72 9.70
CA THR A 175 15.08 -7.06 9.82
C THR A 175 15.95 -8.01 10.64
N GLY A 176 15.29 -8.78 11.50
CA GLY A 176 15.89 -9.86 12.26
C GLY A 176 15.63 -11.24 11.64
N THR A 177 15.72 -12.26 12.48
CA THR A 177 15.51 -13.66 12.08
C THR A 177 14.04 -13.93 11.75
N ALA A 178 13.80 -14.56 10.60
CA ALA A 178 12.45 -14.89 10.15
C ALA A 178 11.73 -15.86 11.10
N ARG A 179 10.47 -15.56 11.42
CA ARG A 179 9.61 -16.34 12.32
C ARG A 179 8.24 -16.61 11.72
N ALA A 180 7.58 -17.66 12.20
CA ALA A 180 6.23 -18.00 11.74
C ALA A 180 5.20 -17.03 12.32
N LEU A 181 4.20 -16.67 11.49
CA LEU A 181 3.02 -15.94 11.97
C LEU A 181 2.19 -16.86 12.87
N THR A 182 1.95 -16.44 14.12
CA THR A 182 1.07 -17.12 15.07
C THR A 182 -0.03 -16.16 15.52
N GLU A 183 -1.15 -16.70 16.01
CA GLU A 183 -2.28 -15.91 16.52
C GLU A 183 -1.87 -15.03 17.70
N ASN A 184 -1.04 -15.55 18.61
CA ASN A 184 -0.51 -14.78 19.75
C ASN A 184 0.22 -13.49 19.32
N LEU A 185 0.94 -13.48 18.19
CA LEU A 185 1.61 -12.26 17.70
C LEU A 185 0.59 -11.21 17.26
N VAL A 186 -0.53 -11.65 16.69
CA VAL A 186 -1.61 -10.77 16.24
C VAL A 186 -2.35 -10.18 17.44
N GLU A 187 -2.74 -11.02 18.40
CA GLU A 187 -3.39 -10.59 19.63
C GLU A 187 -2.50 -9.65 20.45
N SER A 188 -1.21 -9.97 20.59
CA SER A 188 -0.26 -9.12 21.31
C SER A 188 -0.08 -7.75 20.64
N CYS A 189 0.01 -7.74 19.31
CA CYS A 189 0.10 -6.50 18.54
C CYS A 189 -1.18 -5.66 18.71
N LEU A 190 -2.38 -6.23 18.53
CA LEU A 190 -3.65 -5.51 18.69
C LEU A 190 -3.89 -5.04 20.13
N ALA A 191 -3.51 -5.83 21.13
CA ALA A 191 -3.57 -5.43 22.54
C ALA A 191 -2.63 -4.24 22.82
N SER A 192 -1.45 -4.19 22.20
CA SER A 192 -0.54 -3.03 22.33
C SER A 192 -1.13 -1.77 21.70
N VAL A 193 -1.78 -1.88 20.54
CA VAL A 193 -2.49 -0.76 19.91
C VAL A 193 -3.63 -0.26 20.78
N TYR A 194 -4.39 -1.17 21.40
CA TYR A 194 -5.46 -0.82 22.32
C TYR A 194 -4.94 -0.07 23.55
N ALA A 195 -3.87 -0.57 24.18
CA ALA A 195 -3.25 0.08 25.33
C ALA A 195 -2.75 1.50 24.98
N SER A 196 -2.33 1.70 23.73
CA SER A 196 -1.94 3.00 23.18
C SER A 196 -3.11 3.90 22.78
N GLY A 197 -4.36 3.42 22.88
CA GLY A 197 -5.59 4.16 22.56
C GLY A 197 -5.96 4.17 21.07
N GLY A 198 -5.36 3.31 20.26
CA GLY A 198 -5.67 3.16 18.84
C GLY A 198 -6.82 2.18 18.57
N ASN A 199 -7.42 2.27 17.39
CA ASN A 199 -8.43 1.32 16.91
C ASN A 199 -8.22 1.03 15.41
N PRO A 200 -7.31 0.11 15.07
CA PRO A 200 -6.99 -0.18 13.68
C PRO A 200 -8.17 -0.92 13.04
N THR A 201 -8.70 -0.38 11.95
CA THR A 201 -9.84 -0.98 11.22
C THR A 201 -9.40 -1.81 10.02
N TRP A 202 -8.15 -1.64 9.58
CA TRP A 202 -7.64 -2.23 8.35
C TRP A 202 -6.29 -2.91 8.55
N GLY A 203 -6.18 -4.18 8.14
CA GLY A 203 -4.93 -4.92 8.07
C GLY A 203 -4.49 -5.09 6.62
N THR A 204 -3.25 -4.69 6.30
CA THR A 204 -2.62 -4.99 5.01
C THR A 204 -1.49 -5.99 5.18
N LEU A 205 -1.47 -6.99 4.30
CA LEU A 205 -0.56 -8.13 4.40
C LEU A 205 -0.29 -8.80 3.05
N GLY A 206 0.81 -9.53 2.96
CA GLY A 206 1.15 -10.36 1.81
C GLY A 206 0.24 -11.59 1.65
N THR A 207 0.30 -12.21 0.47
CA THR A 207 -0.52 -13.38 0.13
C THR A 207 -0.22 -14.61 1.00
N TRP A 208 1.05 -14.82 1.36
CA TRP A 208 1.47 -15.91 2.24
C TRP A 208 0.87 -15.78 3.64
N GLN A 209 0.93 -14.58 4.22
CA GLN A 209 0.39 -14.28 5.54
C GLN A 209 -1.13 -14.45 5.55
N LYS A 210 -1.82 -14.08 4.46
CA LYS A 210 -3.29 -14.26 4.35
C LYS A 210 -3.67 -15.74 4.38
N ARG A 211 -2.86 -16.60 3.74
CA ARG A 211 -3.05 -18.07 3.81
C ARG A 211 -2.80 -18.60 5.22
N LYS A 212 -1.85 -18.05 5.96
CA LYS A 212 -1.61 -18.42 7.37
C LYS A 212 -2.77 -18.00 8.27
N PHE A 213 -3.31 -16.79 8.09
CA PHE A 213 -4.55 -16.36 8.77
C PHE A 213 -5.73 -17.30 8.49
N ALA A 214 -5.87 -17.80 7.25
CA ALA A 214 -6.93 -18.75 6.92
C ALA A 214 -6.76 -20.11 7.61
N ALA A 215 -5.53 -20.45 8.02
CA ALA A 215 -5.17 -21.66 8.76
C ALA A 215 -5.21 -21.47 10.28
N PHE A 216 -5.48 -20.27 10.79
CA PHE A 216 -5.74 -20.08 12.21
C PHE A 216 -6.99 -20.87 12.61
N THR A 217 -6.89 -21.58 13.73
CA THR A 217 -7.92 -22.51 14.18
C THR A 217 -9.09 -21.73 14.77
N ALA A 218 -9.95 -21.17 13.92
CA ALA A 218 -11.28 -20.75 14.36
C ALA A 218 -12.09 -22.00 14.73
N ASN A 219 -12.01 -22.35 16.01
CA ASN A 219 -12.73 -23.42 16.66
C ASN A 219 -14.25 -23.20 16.47
N THR A 220 -14.96 -24.28 16.11
CA THR A 220 -16.42 -24.53 16.17
C THR A 220 -17.42 -23.83 15.23
N THR A 221 -17.23 -22.62 14.70
CA THR A 221 -18.25 -21.99 13.78
C THR A 221 -18.03 -22.25 12.29
N ARG A 222 -16.79 -22.49 11.84
CA ARG A 222 -16.46 -22.82 10.43
C ARG A 222 -17.11 -24.13 9.96
N THR A 223 -17.31 -25.08 10.86
CA THR A 223 -17.87 -26.41 10.55
C THR A 223 -19.39 -26.42 10.42
N GLN A 224 -20.11 -25.41 10.92
CA GLN A 224 -21.58 -25.37 10.83
C GLN A 224 -22.10 -24.78 9.51
N GLU A 225 -21.40 -23.80 8.92
CA GLU A 225 -21.76 -23.19 7.63
C GLU A 225 -21.37 -24.07 6.42
N GLN A 226 -20.26 -24.81 6.50
CA GLN A 226 -19.81 -25.72 5.44
C GLN A 226 -20.79 -26.88 5.18
N ASN A 227 -21.47 -27.36 6.23
CA ASN A 227 -22.44 -28.44 6.13
C ASN A 227 -23.78 -28.05 5.48
N LYS A 228 -24.06 -26.76 5.28
CA LYS A 228 -25.33 -26.29 4.69
C LYS A 228 -25.24 -25.87 3.21
N SER A 229 -24.04 -25.56 2.70
CA SER A 229 -23.88 -24.92 1.38
C SER A 229 -22.96 -25.65 0.39
N GLY A 230 -22.29 -26.74 0.77
CA GLY A 230 -21.39 -27.49 -0.14
C GLY A 230 -20.20 -26.67 -0.68
N LYS A 231 -19.94 -25.48 -0.12
CA LYS A 231 -18.86 -24.57 -0.50
C LYS A 231 -17.74 -24.67 0.55
N LEU A 232 -16.53 -24.97 0.11
CA LEU A 232 -15.34 -24.89 0.96
C LEU A 232 -14.93 -23.42 1.07
N VAL A 233 -15.34 -22.73 2.14
CA VAL A 233 -14.88 -21.37 2.45
C VAL A 233 -13.61 -21.48 3.30
N ASN A 234 -12.47 -21.06 2.73
CA ASN A 234 -11.18 -21.03 3.42
C ASN A 234 -10.59 -19.61 3.44
N THR A 235 -11.42 -18.62 3.81
CA THR A 235 -11.01 -17.22 3.92
C THR A 235 -11.42 -16.65 5.27
N VAL A 236 -10.54 -15.83 5.84
CA VAL A 236 -10.81 -15.01 7.03
C VAL A 236 -10.63 -13.56 6.58
N ASP A 237 -11.75 -12.87 6.31
CA ASP A 237 -11.74 -11.51 5.77
C ASP A 237 -11.87 -10.44 6.84
N VAL A 238 -12.47 -10.79 7.97
CA VAL A 238 -12.50 -9.98 9.19
C VAL A 238 -11.93 -10.85 10.31
N TYR A 239 -10.94 -10.31 11.02
CA TYR A 239 -10.44 -10.88 12.25
C TYR A 239 -11.02 -10.08 13.41
N THR A 240 -11.68 -10.77 14.34
CA THR A 240 -12.20 -10.16 15.57
C THR A 240 -11.35 -10.63 16.73
N ASP A 241 -10.64 -9.70 17.34
CA ASP A 241 -9.81 -9.96 18.51
C ASP A 241 -10.70 -10.25 19.75
N PRO A 242 -10.23 -11.00 20.77
CA PRO A 242 -10.97 -11.20 22.03
C PRO A 242 -11.34 -9.90 22.75
N LEU A 243 -10.62 -8.80 22.50
CA LEU A 243 -10.95 -7.45 23.00
C LEU A 243 -12.12 -6.77 22.24
N GLY A 244 -12.64 -7.40 21.19
CA GLY A 244 -13.78 -6.91 20.40
C GLY A 244 -13.41 -6.02 19.20
N PHE A 245 -12.12 -5.84 18.91
CA PHE A 245 -11.65 -5.11 17.72
C PHE A 245 -11.86 -5.92 16.45
N THR A 246 -12.44 -5.28 15.43
CA THR A 246 -12.66 -5.88 14.12
C THR A 246 -11.71 -5.27 13.09
N VAL A 247 -10.82 -6.11 12.57
CA VAL A 247 -9.85 -5.71 11.54
C VAL A 247 -10.21 -6.38 10.23
N GLN A 248 -10.40 -5.58 9.17
CA GLN A 248 -10.55 -6.11 7.82
C GLN A 248 -9.17 -6.46 7.23
N LEU A 249 -8.95 -7.74 6.93
CA LEU A 249 -7.69 -8.23 6.37
C LEU A 249 -7.71 -8.19 4.84
N VAL A 250 -6.98 -7.24 4.26
CA VAL A 250 -6.89 -7.06 2.80
C VAL A 250 -5.50 -7.46 2.30
N PRO A 251 -5.41 -8.43 1.37
CA PRO A 251 -4.14 -8.77 0.77
C PRO A 251 -3.63 -7.61 -0.10
N ASN A 252 -2.37 -7.26 0.03
CA ASN A 252 -1.69 -6.28 -0.80
C ASN A 252 -0.48 -6.94 -1.47
N ARG A 253 -0.40 -6.83 -2.80
CA ARG A 253 0.73 -7.38 -3.57
C ARG A 253 1.98 -6.51 -3.48
N HIS A 254 1.81 -5.23 -3.15
CA HIS A 254 2.87 -4.23 -3.14
C HIS A 254 3.41 -3.94 -1.74
N SER A 255 2.80 -4.49 -0.68
CA SER A 255 3.33 -4.40 0.68
C SER A 255 4.57 -5.27 0.87
N VAL A 256 5.41 -4.93 1.84
CA VAL A 256 6.57 -5.75 2.22
C VAL A 256 6.09 -7.13 2.68
N THR A 257 6.63 -8.18 2.06
CA THR A 257 6.12 -9.55 2.25
C THR A 257 6.41 -10.11 3.64
N SER A 258 7.43 -9.65 4.34
CA SER A 258 7.77 -10.09 5.71
C SER A 258 7.05 -9.32 6.81
N MET A 259 6.16 -8.38 6.45
CA MET A 259 5.51 -7.47 7.39
C MET A 259 3.99 -7.48 7.22
N ILE A 260 3.29 -7.21 8.33
CA ILE A 260 1.85 -6.98 8.39
C ILE A 260 1.63 -5.66 9.10
N PHE A 261 0.74 -4.84 8.55
CA PHE A 261 0.41 -3.55 9.13
C PHE A 261 -1.07 -3.51 9.50
N PHE A 262 -1.34 -3.06 10.72
CA PHE A 262 -2.67 -2.71 11.21
C PHE A 262 -2.76 -1.20 11.26
N VAL A 263 -3.65 -0.64 10.44
CA VAL A 263 -3.71 0.78 10.17
C VAL A 263 -5.11 1.29 10.46
N ASP A 264 -5.14 2.49 11.01
CA ASP A 264 -6.34 3.30 11.14
C ASP A 264 -6.28 4.39 10.06
N PRO A 265 -7.11 4.32 9.00
CA PRO A 265 -7.10 5.28 7.90
C PRO A 265 -7.34 6.74 8.32
N ASP A 266 -7.85 6.97 9.53
CA ASP A 266 -8.10 8.32 10.03
C ASP A 266 -6.85 9.05 10.50
N TYR A 267 -5.82 8.29 10.90
CA TYR A 267 -4.54 8.78 11.44
C TYR A 267 -3.36 8.62 10.49
N THR A 268 -3.60 8.21 9.24
CA THR A 268 -2.62 8.23 8.15
C THR A 268 -3.17 9.06 6.99
N ARG A 269 -2.30 9.84 6.33
CA ARG A 269 -2.67 10.67 5.19
C ARG A 269 -1.61 10.62 4.10
N ILE A 270 -2.03 10.75 2.85
CA ILE A 270 -1.15 11.01 1.72
C ILE A 270 -1.24 12.50 1.42
N SER A 271 -0.14 13.21 1.68
CA SER A 271 -0.03 14.65 1.47
C SER A 271 0.52 14.93 0.08
N ILE A 272 -0.31 15.49 -0.78
CA ILE A 272 -0.01 15.72 -2.20
C ILE A 272 0.41 17.17 -2.40
N LEU A 273 1.58 17.38 -3.02
CA LEU A 273 2.07 18.71 -3.42
C LEU A 273 1.68 19.00 -4.88
N ARG A 274 1.88 18.02 -5.78
CA ARG A 274 1.41 18.07 -7.17
C ARG A 274 0.60 16.83 -7.46
N ASP A 275 -0.69 17.02 -7.72
CA ASP A 275 -1.60 15.91 -8.01
C ASP A 275 -1.24 15.22 -9.34
N PHE A 276 -1.75 14.02 -9.53
CA PHE A 276 -1.56 13.22 -10.74
C PHE A 276 -2.03 14.02 -11.95
N ARG A 277 -1.08 14.42 -12.79
CA ARG A 277 -1.36 15.21 -13.98
C ARG A 277 -0.55 14.68 -15.16
N SER A 278 -1.14 14.75 -16.35
CA SER A 278 -0.46 14.43 -17.60
C SER A 278 -0.45 15.65 -18.52
N TRP A 279 0.65 15.84 -19.24
CA TRP A 279 0.77 16.87 -20.28
C TRP A 279 1.65 16.39 -21.43
N ASP A 280 1.49 17.03 -22.59
CA ASP A 280 2.31 16.75 -23.76
C ASP A 280 3.71 17.36 -23.63
N LEU A 281 4.73 16.55 -23.96
CA LEU A 281 6.10 17.02 -24.06
C LEU A 281 6.38 17.55 -25.47
N ALA A 282 7.37 18.45 -25.57
CA ALA A 282 7.80 18.97 -26.86
C ALA A 282 8.24 17.84 -27.81
N LYS A 283 7.86 17.98 -29.09
CA LYS A 283 8.24 17.04 -30.14
C LYS A 283 9.73 17.22 -30.47
N LEU A 284 10.53 16.19 -30.22
CA LEU A 284 11.99 16.17 -30.45
C LEU A 284 12.39 15.35 -31.70
N GLY A 285 11.42 14.71 -32.34
CA GLY A 285 11.57 13.88 -33.54
C GLY A 285 10.21 13.40 -33.99
N ASP A 286 10.12 12.41 -34.89
CA ASP A 286 8.81 11.88 -35.31
C ASP A 286 8.19 10.90 -34.30
N HIS A 287 7.93 11.43 -33.10
CA HIS A 287 7.30 10.72 -32.01
C HIS A 287 6.50 11.69 -31.13
N PHE A 288 5.41 11.19 -30.55
CA PHE A 288 4.64 11.85 -29.52
C PHE A 288 5.12 11.37 -28.15
N ARG A 289 5.17 12.28 -27.18
CA ARG A 289 5.56 11.99 -25.80
C ARG A 289 4.62 12.72 -24.86
N LYS A 290 4.16 12.03 -23.81
CA LYS A 290 3.46 12.64 -22.68
C LYS A 290 4.27 12.41 -21.41
N GLN A 291 4.16 13.30 -20.44
CA GLN A 291 4.68 13.05 -19.09
C GLN A 291 3.52 12.92 -18.13
N LEU A 292 3.52 11.84 -17.35
CA LEU A 292 2.67 11.66 -16.19
C LEU A 292 3.51 11.91 -14.94
N LEU A 293 3.06 12.77 -14.04
CA LEU A 293 3.80 13.10 -12.82
C LEU A 293 2.86 13.25 -11.63
N ALA A 294 3.30 12.78 -10.47
CA ALA A 294 2.73 13.08 -9.16
C ALA A 294 3.86 13.42 -8.17
N GLU A 295 3.61 14.32 -7.24
CA GLU A 295 4.51 14.60 -6.12
C GLU A 295 3.73 14.56 -4.80
N TRP A 296 4.18 13.69 -3.90
CA TRP A 296 3.42 13.31 -2.71
C TRP A 296 4.35 12.87 -1.58
N THR A 297 3.80 12.71 -0.38
CA THR A 297 4.49 12.15 0.79
C THR A 297 3.51 11.44 1.72
N LEU A 298 4.03 10.55 2.56
CA LEU A 298 3.26 9.87 3.61
C LEU A 298 3.31 10.69 4.91
N GLU A 299 2.14 11.03 5.43
CA GLU A 299 1.94 11.67 6.73
C GLU A 299 1.33 10.67 7.70
N VAL A 300 2.07 10.29 8.73
CA VAL A 300 1.56 9.47 9.84
C VAL A 300 1.18 10.40 10.98
N SER A 301 -0.08 10.80 11.05
CA SER A 301 -0.56 11.80 12.03
C SER A 301 -0.49 11.27 13.46
N SER A 302 -0.76 9.98 13.69
CA SER A 302 -0.56 9.34 15.00
C SER A 302 0.02 7.94 14.84
N GLU A 303 1.28 7.78 15.24
CA GLU A 303 2.00 6.50 15.18
C GLU A 303 1.34 5.42 16.07
N LYS A 304 0.94 5.81 17.28
CA LYS A 304 0.28 4.98 18.27
C LYS A 304 -1.07 4.38 17.85
N ALA A 305 -1.68 4.90 16.80
CA ALA A 305 -2.95 4.39 16.27
C ALA A 305 -2.77 3.16 15.38
N HIS A 306 -1.52 2.81 15.06
CA HIS A 306 -1.17 1.76 14.12
C HIS A 306 -0.38 0.65 14.82
N GLY A 307 -0.35 -0.53 14.23
CA GLY A 307 0.43 -1.67 14.70
C GLY A 307 1.19 -2.33 13.55
N MET A 308 2.29 -2.99 13.87
CA MET A 308 3.11 -3.71 12.90
C MET A 308 3.56 -5.06 13.46
N ILE A 309 3.58 -6.08 12.60
CA ILE A 309 4.25 -7.36 12.87
C ILE A 309 5.31 -7.56 11.81
N THR A 310 6.55 -7.77 12.23
CA THR A 310 7.70 -7.91 11.32
C THR A 310 8.37 -9.27 11.40
N ASP A 311 9.34 -9.46 10.50
CA ASP A 311 10.23 -10.61 10.43
C ASP A 311 9.48 -11.92 10.15
N LEU A 312 8.40 -11.87 9.38
CA LEU A 312 7.59 -13.04 9.10
C LEU A 312 8.18 -13.87 7.96
N SER A 313 8.10 -15.20 8.07
CA SER A 313 8.38 -16.09 6.94
C SER A 313 7.46 -15.75 5.76
N THR A 314 8.00 -15.91 4.54
CA THR A 314 7.32 -15.63 3.28
C THR A 314 7.08 -16.89 2.43
N SER A 315 7.52 -18.04 2.94
CA SER A 315 7.44 -19.37 2.34
C SER A 315 7.32 -20.45 3.41
#